data_AF-A0A7Y5I1R8-F1
#
_entry.id   AF-A0A7Y5I1R8-F1
#
_cell.length_a   1.000
_cell.length_b   1.000
_cell.length_c   1.000
_cell.angle_alpha   90.00
_cell.angle_beta   90.00
_cell.angle_gamma   90.00
#
_symmetry.space_group_name_H-M   'P 1'
#
loop_
_entity.id
_entity.type
_entity.pdbx_description
1 polymer ?
#
loop_
_entity_poly.entity_id
_entity_poly.type
_entity_poly.pdbx_seq_one_letter_code
_entity_poly.pdbx_strand_id
1 'polypeptide(L)'
;MAAACVMVLGTTSGAGKSWLTTALCRYYARQGLKVAPFKAQNMSNNARVVEGIDGAWGEIGSAQYFQALAARAVPEVRMNPLLLKPEADTHSQVVLLGQVSEPLTALPWRGRSA
;
A
#
# COMPACT_ATOMS: atom_id res chain seq x y z
N MET A 1 -12.76 -5.67 18.44
CA MET A 1 -12.97 -4.20 18.49
C MET A 1 -13.12 -3.71 17.05
N ALA A 2 -14.11 -2.88 16.77
CA ALA A 2 -14.26 -2.23 15.46
C ALA A 2 -13.35 -0.99 15.38
N ALA A 3 -12.72 -0.75 14.24
CA ALA A 3 -11.93 0.46 13.99
C ALA A 3 -12.81 1.53 13.32
N ALA A 4 -12.59 2.80 13.67
CA ALA A 4 -13.17 3.90 12.91
C ALA A 4 -12.39 4.09 11.60
N CYS A 5 -13.08 4.06 10.46
CA CYS A 5 -12.47 4.16 9.13
C CYS A 5 -12.66 5.57 8.55
N VAL A 6 -11.56 6.21 8.18
CA VAL A 6 -11.56 7.50 7.45
C VAL A 6 -11.00 7.26 6.05
N MET A 7 -11.81 7.53 5.03
CA MET A 7 -11.39 7.41 3.64
C MET A 7 -10.94 8.78 3.11
N VAL A 8 -9.75 8.83 2.51
CA VAL A 8 -9.23 10.04 1.85
C VAL A 8 -9.38 9.91 0.34
N LEU A 9 -10.30 10.68 -0.23
CA LEU A 9 -10.65 10.68 -1.65
C LEU A 9 -10.11 11.93 -2.35
N GLY A 10 -10.05 11.89 -3.68
CA GLY A 10 -9.63 13.03 -4.50
C GLY A 10 -9.97 12.80 -5.97
N THR A 11 -10.18 13.89 -6.70
CA THR A 11 -10.67 13.89 -8.08
C THR A 11 -9.60 13.61 -9.13
N THR A 12 -8.33 13.70 -8.75
CA THR A 12 -7.18 13.41 -9.62
C THR A 12 -6.13 12.59 -8.87
N SER A 13 -5.23 11.94 -9.60
CA SER A 13 -4.10 11.20 -9.01
C SER A 13 -3.21 12.11 -8.16
N GLY A 14 -2.95 13.33 -8.63
CA GLY A 14 -2.11 14.35 -8.00
C GLY A 14 -2.77 15.22 -6.92
N ALA A 15 -4.02 14.97 -6.54
CA ALA A 15 -4.78 15.81 -5.58
C ALA A 15 -4.23 15.85 -4.13
N GLY A 16 -3.02 15.37 -3.87
CA GLY A 16 -2.40 15.43 -2.53
C GLY A 16 -2.87 14.37 -1.52
N LYS A 17 -3.72 13.42 -1.92
CA LYS A 17 -4.28 12.35 -1.05
C LYS A 17 -3.23 11.69 -0.16
N SER A 18 -2.11 11.24 -0.73
CA SER A 18 -1.07 10.54 0.03
C SER A 18 -0.47 11.42 1.13
N TRP A 19 -0.23 12.70 0.86
CA TRP A 19 0.29 13.66 1.84
C TRP A 19 -0.73 13.98 2.91
N LEU A 20 -2.00 14.18 2.54
CA LEU A 20 -3.08 14.39 3.50
C LEU A 20 -3.25 13.19 4.42
N THR A 21 -3.22 11.96 3.89
CA THR A 21 -3.25 10.74 4.70
C THR A 21 -2.06 10.69 5.66
N THR A 22 -0.83 11.00 5.22
CA THR A 22 0.36 11.07 6.09
C THR A 22 0.17 12.08 7.22
N ALA A 23 -0.37 13.27 6.92
CA ALA A 23 -0.63 14.31 7.92
C ALA A 23 -1.69 13.84 8.95
N LEU A 24 -2.78 13.22 8.50
CA LEU A 24 -3.82 12.66 9.36
C LEU A 24 -3.26 11.55 10.26
N CYS A 25 -2.46 10.64 9.71
CA CYS A 25 -1.77 9.61 10.48
C CYS A 25 -0.93 10.22 11.62
N ARG A 26 -0.13 11.26 11.32
CA ARG A 26 0.66 11.95 12.34
C ARG A 26 -0.21 12.69 13.36
N TYR A 27 -1.26 13.35 12.90
CA TYR A 27 -2.17 14.13 13.76
C TYR A 27 -2.87 13.23 14.80
N TYR A 28 -3.46 12.11 14.36
CA TYR A 28 -4.13 11.19 15.26
C TYR A 28 -3.15 10.43 16.17
N ALA A 29 -1.98 10.04 15.67
CA ALA A 29 -0.94 9.44 16.52
C ALA A 29 -0.45 10.41 17.62
N ARG A 30 -0.39 11.72 17.34
CA ARG A 30 -0.05 12.75 18.35
C ARG A 30 -1.11 12.92 19.43
N GLN A 31 -2.35 12.54 19.16
CA GLN A 31 -3.43 12.50 20.15
C GLN A 31 -3.44 11.20 20.97
N GLY A 32 -2.48 10.29 20.75
CA GLY A 32 -2.41 9.01 21.45
C GLY A 32 -3.31 7.91 20.87
N LEU A 33 -3.93 8.15 19.71
CA LEU A 33 -4.74 7.13 19.04
C LEU A 33 -3.87 6.07 18.36
N LYS A 34 -4.36 4.83 18.34
CA LYS A 34 -3.80 3.77 17.48
C LYS A 34 -4.34 3.95 16.07
N VAL A 35 -3.43 4.17 15.12
CA VAL A 35 -3.75 4.50 13.73
C VAL A 35 -2.91 3.61 12.82
N ALA A 36 -3.49 3.14 11.73
CA ALA A 36 -2.77 2.42 10.69
C ALA A 36 -3.25 2.90 9.31
N PRO A 37 -2.33 3.15 8.36
CA PRO A 37 -2.72 3.42 6.99
C PRO A 37 -3.12 2.13 6.28
N PHE A 38 -4.00 2.25 5.31
CA PHE A 38 -4.35 1.14 4.43
C PHE A 38 -4.64 1.66 3.03
N LYS A 39 -4.00 1.03 2.04
CA LYS A 39 -4.32 1.21 0.62
C LYS A 39 -4.29 -0.14 -0.07
N ALA A 40 -5.48 -0.69 -0.30
CA ALA A 40 -5.66 -2.04 -0.85
C ALA A 40 -4.80 -2.29 -2.10
N GLN A 41 -4.78 -1.33 -3.04
CA GLN A 41 -3.96 -1.39 -4.23
C GLN A 41 -3.23 -0.06 -4.46
N ASN A 42 -1.92 -0.14 -4.70
CA ASN A 42 -1.11 0.99 -5.14
C ASN A 42 -0.39 0.66 -6.46
N MET A 43 -0.16 1.67 -7.30
CA MET A 43 0.61 1.54 -8.52
C MET A 43 1.80 2.51 -8.45
N SER A 44 3.01 1.99 -8.32
CA SER A 44 4.21 2.79 -8.20
C SER A 44 5.47 1.95 -8.32
N ASN A 45 6.51 2.48 -8.97
CA ASN A 45 7.86 1.93 -8.92
C ASN A 45 8.66 2.40 -7.70
N ASN A 46 8.10 3.34 -6.91
CA ASN A 46 8.73 3.80 -5.67
C ASN A 46 8.30 2.89 -4.51
N ALA A 47 9.15 1.94 -4.16
CA ALA A 47 8.91 0.97 -3.09
C ALA A 47 9.90 1.11 -1.92
N ARG A 48 9.55 0.49 -0.79
CA ARG A 48 10.38 0.34 0.40
C ARG A 48 10.25 -1.08 0.95
N VAL A 49 11.37 -1.63 1.42
CA VAL A 49 11.41 -2.93 2.09
C VAL A 49 10.83 -2.79 3.50
N VAL A 50 9.98 -3.72 3.87
CA VAL A 50 9.25 -3.77 5.14
C VAL A 50 9.11 -5.21 5.63
N GLU A 51 8.64 -5.35 6.86
CA GLU A 51 8.29 -6.66 7.41
C GLU A 51 7.11 -7.25 6.62
N GLY A 52 7.31 -8.49 6.17
CA GLY A 52 6.34 -9.32 5.47
C GLY A 52 5.58 -10.24 6.42
N ILE A 53 5.01 -11.30 5.86
CA ILE A 53 4.31 -12.32 6.63
C ILE A 53 5.33 -13.36 7.11
N ASP A 54 5.14 -13.90 8.30
CA ASP A 54 5.97 -14.96 8.90
C ASP A 54 7.47 -14.63 8.98
N GLY A 55 7.80 -13.35 9.20
CA GLY A 55 9.18 -12.87 9.32
C GLY A 55 9.94 -12.72 7.99
N ALA A 56 9.27 -12.96 6.85
CA ALA A 56 9.85 -12.66 5.54
C ALA A 56 9.98 -11.14 5.32
N TRP A 57 10.87 -10.72 4.43
CA TRP A 57 10.93 -9.34 3.95
C TRP A 57 10.04 -9.18 2.73
N GLY A 58 9.31 -8.08 2.63
CA GLY A 58 8.53 -7.73 1.44
C GLY A 58 8.64 -6.26 1.09
N GLU A 59 8.00 -5.84 0.00
CA GLU A 59 7.97 -4.43 -0.39
C GLU A 59 6.56 -3.84 -0.42
N ILE A 60 6.46 -2.55 -0.07
CA ILE A 60 5.25 -1.74 -0.22
C ILE A 60 5.58 -0.42 -0.92
N GLY A 61 4.56 0.27 -1.44
CA GLY A 61 4.75 1.60 -1.98
C GLY A 61 5.26 2.60 -0.93
N SER A 62 6.19 3.47 -1.33
CA SER A 62 6.81 4.48 -0.45
C SER A 62 5.79 5.37 0.27
N ALA A 63 4.65 5.65 -0.36
CA ALA A 63 3.57 6.41 0.27
C ALA A 63 3.05 5.72 1.55
N GLN A 64 2.77 4.42 1.50
CA GLN A 64 2.27 3.67 2.65
C GLN A 64 3.36 3.51 3.71
N TYR A 65 4.62 3.33 3.30
CA TYR A 65 5.76 3.33 4.21
C TYR A 65 5.82 4.63 5.04
N PHE A 66 5.78 5.80 4.39
CA PHE A 66 5.82 7.07 5.13
C PHE A 66 4.56 7.32 5.97
N GLN A 67 3.39 6.87 5.52
CA GLN A 67 2.16 6.94 6.31
C GLN A 67 2.25 6.08 7.58
N ALA A 68 2.86 4.90 7.51
CA ALA A 68 3.07 4.03 8.68
C ALA A 68 4.00 4.70 9.70
N LEU A 69 5.11 5.26 9.24
CA LEU A 69 6.02 6.04 10.09
C LEU A 69 5.33 7.26 10.72
N ALA A 70 4.47 7.95 9.96
CA ALA A 70 3.67 9.05 10.46
C ALA A 70 2.70 8.60 11.56
N ALA A 71 2.08 7.42 11.39
CA ALA A 71 1.20 6.80 12.37
C ALA A 71 1.92 6.24 13.61
N ARG A 72 3.26 6.22 13.64
CA ARG A 72 4.07 5.47 14.61
C ARG A 72 3.75 3.96 14.62
N ALA A 73 3.32 3.43 13.47
CA ALA A 73 3.14 2.01 13.27
C ALA A 73 4.40 1.41 12.62
N VAL A 74 4.67 0.14 12.90
CA VAL A 74 5.69 -0.62 12.16
C VAL A 74 5.20 -0.78 10.71
N PRO A 75 5.95 -0.33 9.69
CA PRO A 75 5.58 -0.54 8.30
C PRO A 75 5.55 -2.04 7.97
N GLU A 76 4.47 -2.51 7.33
CA GLU A 76 4.31 -3.92 6.95
C GLU A 76 3.47 -4.08 5.68
N VAL A 77 3.58 -5.25 5.05
CA VAL A 77 2.94 -5.56 3.75
C VAL A 77 1.41 -5.46 3.74
N ARG A 78 0.76 -5.65 4.89
CA ARG A 78 -0.72 -5.56 4.99
C ARG A 78 -1.26 -4.14 4.82
N MET A 79 -0.42 -3.11 4.97
CA MET A 79 -0.81 -1.71 4.74
C MET A 79 -0.92 -1.39 3.25
N ASN A 80 -0.25 -2.16 2.38
CA ASN A 80 -0.38 -2.11 0.93
C ASN A 80 -0.31 -3.54 0.34
N PRO A 81 -1.39 -4.32 0.45
CA PRO A 81 -1.35 -5.75 0.14
C PRO A 81 -1.15 -6.04 -1.35
N LEU A 82 -1.54 -5.12 -2.24
CA LEU A 82 -1.28 -5.21 -3.67
C LEU A 82 -0.51 -3.98 -4.16
N LEU A 83 0.71 -4.20 -4.63
CA LEU A 83 1.52 -3.20 -5.31
C LEU A 83 1.70 -3.61 -6.77
N LEU A 84 1.32 -2.72 -7.69
CA LEU A 84 1.57 -2.87 -9.12
C LEU A 84 2.78 -2.01 -9.49
N LYS A 85 3.76 -2.61 -10.14
CA LYS A 85 4.97 -1.91 -10.61
C LYS A 85 4.93 -1.87 -12.14
N PRO A 86 4.61 -0.71 -12.75
CA PRO A 86 4.57 -0.59 -14.20
C PRO A 86 5.93 -0.87 -14.83
N GLU A 87 5.95 -1.79 -15.79
CA GLU A 87 7.16 -2.15 -16.56
C GLU A 87 7.03 -1.76 -18.04
N ALA A 88 5.81 -1.75 -18.58
CA ALA A 88 5.48 -1.28 -19.92
C ALA A 88 4.01 -0.80 -19.98
N ASP A 89 3.58 -0.22 -21.10
CA ASP A 89 2.23 0.36 -21.26
C ASP A 89 1.08 -0.61 -20.93
N THR A 90 1.25 -1.89 -21.23
CA THR A 90 0.24 -2.93 -21.02
C THR A 90 0.69 -4.00 -20.02
N HIS A 91 1.79 -3.74 -19.29
CA HIS A 91 2.40 -4.72 -18.38
C HIS A 91 2.78 -4.10 -17.03
N SER A 92 2.42 -4.77 -15.95
CA SER A 92 2.87 -4.44 -14.60
C SER A 92 3.18 -5.70 -13.84
N GLN A 93 4.31 -5.72 -13.15
CA GLN A 93 4.61 -6.74 -12.16
C GLN A 93 3.61 -6.65 -11.01
N VAL A 94 3.06 -7.80 -10.62
CA VAL A 94 2.15 -7.93 -9.49
C VAL A 94 2.94 -8.33 -8.25
N VAL A 95 2.93 -7.46 -7.24
CA VAL A 95 3.51 -7.73 -5.91
C VAL A 95 2.37 -7.91 -4.92
N LEU A 96 2.17 -9.15 -4.46
CA LEU A 96 1.14 -9.54 -3.52
C LEU A 96 1.77 -9.78 -2.14
N LEU A 97 1.28 -9.09 -1.13
CA LEU A 97 1.78 -9.18 0.25
C LEU A 97 3.31 -9.05 0.34
N GLY A 98 3.83 -8.11 -0.47
CA GLY A 98 5.25 -7.77 -0.56
C GLY A 98 6.12 -8.73 -1.37
N GLN A 99 5.55 -9.79 -1.97
CA GLN A 99 6.26 -10.72 -2.84
C GLN A 99 5.80 -10.62 -4.29
N VAL A 100 6.72 -10.74 -5.24
CA VAL A 100 6.37 -10.84 -6.65
C VAL A 100 5.56 -12.12 -6.87
N SER A 101 4.43 -11.99 -7.56
CA SER A 101 3.62 -13.10 -8.01
C SER A 101 3.69 -13.21 -9.53
N GLU A 102 4.61 -14.05 -10.01
CA GLU A 102 4.73 -14.36 -11.45
C GLU A 102 3.43 -14.91 -12.06
N PRO A 103 2.67 -15.82 -11.39
CA PRO A 103 1.43 -16.33 -11.98
C PRO A 103 0.39 -15.22 -12.23
N LEU A 104 0.16 -14.35 -11.25
CA LEU A 104 -0.76 -13.20 -11.42
C LEU A 104 -0.25 -12.18 -12.43
N THR A 105 1.07 -11.98 -12.52
CA THR A 105 1.69 -11.09 -13.51
C THR A 105 1.44 -11.61 -14.93
N ALA A 106 1.61 -12.90 -15.16
CA ALA A 106 1.45 -13.53 -16.46
C ALA A 106 -0.02 -13.82 -16.84
N LEU A 107 -0.97 -13.75 -15.89
CA LEU A 107 -2.36 -14.21 -16.09
C LEU A 107 -3.12 -13.34 -17.12
N PRO A 108 -3.46 -13.91 -18.31
CA PRO A 108 -4.18 -13.18 -19.35
C PRO A 108 -5.59 -12.82 -18.91
N TRP A 109 -6.13 -11.71 -19.42
CA TRP A 109 -7.46 -11.19 -19.05
C TRP A 109 -8.56 -12.26 -19.05
N ARG A 110 -8.68 -13.04 -20.13
CA ARG A 110 -9.71 -14.10 -20.25
C ARG A 110 -9.47 -15.27 -19.28
N GLY A 111 -8.23 -15.51 -18.85
CA GLY A 111 -7.90 -16.57 -17.90
C GLY A 111 -8.24 -16.23 -16.45
N ARG A 112 -8.66 -14.99 -16.15
CA ARG A 112 -8.97 -14.53 -14.79
C ARG A 112 -10.35 -14.95 -14.29
N SER A 113 -11.23 -15.36 -15.20
CA SER A 113 -12.63 -15.76 -14.90
C SER A 113 -12.88 -17.25 -15.14
N ALA A 114 -11.81 -18.04 -15.34
CA ALA A 114 -11.87 -19.48 -15.56
C ALA A 114 -12.06 -20.23 -14.23
#